data_AF-A0A938KXL1-F1
#
_entry.id   AF-A0A938KXL1-F1
#
_cell.length_a   1.000
_cell.length_b   1.000
_cell.length_c   1.000
_cell.angle_alpha   90.00
_cell.angle_beta   90.00
_cell.angle_gamma   90.00
#
_symmetry.space_group_name_H-M   'P 1'
#
loop_
_entity.id
_entity.type
_entity.pdbx_description
1 polymer ?
#
loop_
_entity_poly.entity_id
_entity_poly.type
_entity_poly.pdbx_seq_one_letter_code
_entity_poly.pdbx_strand_id
1 'polypeptide(L)'
;MTKSAKSVPTLPQSDVVVIAAYLLGADSKRIDTEDIAVKAHELAPGTFTWKKYKTQIDRELIYKHLWDMTKAEKEGELVVGAKNDGWMLTLAGTNFARKAVAKLKGVSPAVKKKKEEPWVGRERVRMVNELAYAKFAEGHKAEITLADAEKFFRLDDYVMGEARERKVRQAENAFNDDPDLGPVLVIAAALVRSKK
;
A
#
# COMPACT_ATOMS: atom_id res chain seq x y z
N MET A 1 1.51 36.99 10.79
CA MET A 1 2.72 36.28 10.34
C MET A 1 2.42 34.79 10.27
N THR A 2 2.02 34.30 9.08
CA THR A 2 1.73 32.89 8.85
C THR A 2 3.04 32.13 8.63
N LYS A 3 3.27 31.09 9.43
CA LYS A 3 4.44 30.21 9.29
C LYS A 3 4.41 29.56 7.91
N SER A 4 5.35 29.94 7.05
CA SER A 4 5.61 29.25 5.78
C SER A 4 6.04 27.81 6.09
N ALA A 5 5.24 26.84 5.66
CA ALA A 5 5.61 25.42 5.73
C ALA A 5 6.89 25.24 4.91
N LYS A 6 7.95 24.76 5.57
CA LYS A 6 9.26 24.51 4.95
C LYS A 6 9.06 23.64 3.71
N SER A 7 9.46 24.15 2.54
CA SER A 7 9.41 23.42 1.28
C SER A 7 10.20 22.12 1.42
N VAL A 8 9.48 21.00 1.28
CA VAL A 8 10.07 19.68 1.10
C VAL A 8 11.07 19.76 -0.07
N PRO A 9 12.25 19.10 -0.04
CA PRO A 9 13.11 18.97 -1.22
C PRO A 9 12.25 18.63 -2.45
N THR A 10 12.55 19.23 -3.60
CA THR A 10 11.73 19.12 -4.82
C THR A 10 11.58 17.65 -5.25
N LEU A 11 10.59 16.97 -4.69
CA LEU A 11 10.25 15.60 -5.02
C LEU A 11 9.62 15.58 -6.41
N PRO A 12 9.91 14.56 -7.23
CA PRO A 12 9.11 14.24 -8.41
C PRO A 12 7.62 14.25 -8.08
N GLN A 13 6.78 14.68 -9.03
CA GLN A 13 5.33 14.69 -8.82
C GLN A 13 4.80 13.28 -8.53
N SER A 14 5.37 12.26 -9.19
CA SER A 14 5.05 10.85 -8.97
C SER A 14 5.32 10.44 -7.52
N ASP A 15 6.50 10.78 -6.98
CA ASP A 15 6.85 10.52 -5.57
C ASP A 15 5.85 11.13 -4.59
N VAL A 16 5.45 12.38 -4.81
CA VAL A 16 4.47 13.06 -3.93
C VAL A 16 3.13 12.34 -3.94
N VAL A 17 2.67 11.87 -5.10
CA VAL A 17 1.42 11.12 -5.24
C VAL A 17 1.49 9.77 -4.50
N VAL A 18 2.58 9.02 -4.65
CA VAL A 18 2.76 7.73 -3.94
C VAL A 18 2.83 7.93 -2.43
N ILE A 19 3.56 8.95 -1.98
CA ILE A 19 3.64 9.32 -0.56
C ILE A 19 2.26 9.73 -0.03
N ALA A 20 1.51 10.54 -0.78
CA ALA A 20 0.16 10.95 -0.42
C ALA A 20 -0.76 9.74 -0.21
N ALA A 21 -0.75 8.80 -1.16
CA ALA A 21 -1.52 7.56 -1.07
C ALA A 21 -1.13 6.75 0.18
N TYR A 22 0.17 6.58 0.43
CA TYR A 22 0.67 5.87 1.62
C TYR A 22 0.21 6.51 2.93
N LEU A 23 0.28 7.84 3.04
CA LEU A 23 -0.15 8.56 4.24
C LEU A 23 -1.67 8.47 4.48
N LEU A 24 -2.46 8.17 3.45
CA LEU A 24 -3.89 7.90 3.56
C LEU A 24 -4.21 6.43 3.88
N GLY A 25 -3.19 5.56 3.94
CA GLY A 25 -3.32 4.14 4.25
C GLY A 25 -3.55 3.25 3.02
N ALA A 26 -3.15 3.70 1.82
CA ALA A 26 -3.29 2.92 0.59
C ALA A 26 -2.49 1.61 0.60
N ASP A 27 -1.62 1.37 1.58
CA ASP A 27 -0.97 0.07 1.81
C ASP A 27 -1.94 -0.98 2.36
N SER A 28 -3.07 -0.58 2.94
CA SER A 28 -4.04 -1.49 3.57
C SER A 28 -5.42 -1.50 2.94
N LYS A 29 -5.81 -0.41 2.25
CA LYS A 29 -7.15 -0.24 1.65
C LYS A 29 -7.06 0.54 0.35
N ARG A 30 -8.16 0.56 -0.41
CA ARG A 30 -8.28 1.43 -1.58
C ARG A 30 -8.61 2.86 -1.13
N ILE A 31 -8.03 3.84 -1.81
CA ILE A 31 -8.19 5.27 -1.57
C ILE A 31 -8.65 5.96 -2.85
N ASP A 32 -9.61 6.87 -2.75
CA ASP A 32 -10.14 7.60 -3.89
C ASP A 32 -9.15 8.63 -4.43
N THR A 33 -9.28 8.93 -5.72
CA THR A 33 -8.38 9.88 -6.40
C THR A 33 -8.45 11.27 -5.78
N GLU A 34 -9.65 11.68 -5.36
CA GLU A 34 -9.94 12.95 -4.70
C GLU A 34 -9.17 13.10 -3.39
N ASP A 35 -9.20 12.08 -2.53
CA ASP A 35 -8.49 12.08 -1.25
C ASP A 35 -6.97 12.18 -1.47
N ILE A 36 -6.45 11.41 -2.43
CA ILE A 36 -5.04 11.46 -2.81
C ILE A 36 -4.69 12.85 -3.34
N ALA A 37 -5.56 13.47 -4.12
CA ALA A 37 -5.35 14.80 -4.68
C ALA A 37 -5.28 15.88 -3.60
N VAL A 38 -6.19 15.85 -2.63
CA VAL A 38 -6.16 16.74 -1.46
C VAL A 38 -4.86 16.54 -0.69
N LYS A 39 -4.49 15.30 -0.40
CA LYS A 39 -3.28 15.01 0.37
C LYS A 39 -1.99 15.40 -0.37
N ALA A 40 -1.93 15.17 -1.67
CA ALA A 40 -0.78 15.58 -2.50
C ALA A 40 -0.65 17.11 -2.54
N HIS A 41 -1.77 17.84 -2.59
CA HIS A 41 -1.76 19.30 -2.52
C HIS A 41 -1.29 19.83 -1.15
N GLU A 42 -1.64 19.16 -0.04
CA GLU A 42 -1.09 19.48 1.28
C GLU A 42 0.43 19.29 1.34
N LEU A 43 0.94 18.21 0.72
CA LEU A 43 2.37 17.88 0.71
C LEU A 43 3.18 18.81 -0.21
N ALA A 44 2.62 19.20 -1.35
CA ALA A 44 3.26 20.07 -2.33
C ALA A 44 2.27 21.13 -2.85
N PRO A 45 2.00 22.19 -2.05
CA PRO A 45 1.06 23.24 -2.43
C PRO A 45 1.43 23.90 -3.77
N GLY A 46 0.43 24.07 -4.63
CA GLY A 46 0.58 24.68 -5.95
C GLY A 46 1.09 23.77 -7.07
N THR A 47 1.68 22.61 -6.75
CA THR A 47 2.22 21.65 -7.74
C THR A 47 1.12 21.02 -8.60
N PHE A 48 0.04 20.59 -7.95
CA PHE A 48 -1.08 19.89 -8.60
C PHE A 48 -2.27 20.82 -8.83
N THR A 49 -2.03 22.00 -9.40
CA THR A 49 -3.08 23.01 -9.60
C THR A 49 -3.18 23.43 -11.06
N TRP A 50 -4.37 23.87 -11.47
CA TRP A 50 -4.56 24.38 -12.83
C TRP A 50 -3.68 25.61 -13.10
N LYS A 51 -3.14 25.71 -14.32
CA LYS A 51 -2.28 26.84 -14.73
C LYS A 51 -2.99 28.19 -14.58
N LYS A 52 -4.27 28.26 -14.95
CA LYS A 52 -5.11 29.48 -14.86
C LYS A 52 -5.70 29.70 -13.47
N TYR A 53 -6.10 28.64 -12.79
CA TYR A 53 -6.78 28.71 -11.48
C TYR A 53 -5.93 28.00 -10.41
N LYS A 54 -4.94 28.72 -9.88
CA LYS A 54 -3.92 28.19 -8.95
C LYS A 54 -4.46 27.72 -7.60
N THR A 55 -5.70 28.06 -7.27
CA THR A 55 -6.39 27.62 -6.05
C THR A 55 -7.16 26.32 -6.24
N GLN A 56 -7.32 25.84 -7.48
CA GLN A 56 -8.06 24.62 -7.79
C GLN A 56 -7.11 23.47 -8.07
N ILE A 57 -7.36 22.32 -7.42
CA ILE A 57 -6.56 21.10 -7.59
C ILE A 57 -6.88 20.46 -8.95
N ASP A 58 -5.84 20.15 -9.71
CA ASP A 58 -5.94 19.39 -10.95
C ASP A 58 -6.03 17.89 -10.66
N ARG A 59 -7.25 17.40 -10.41
CA ARG A 59 -7.49 15.98 -10.14
C ARG A 59 -7.07 15.07 -11.30
N GLU A 60 -7.19 15.55 -12.54
CA GLU A 60 -6.83 14.78 -13.72
C GLU A 60 -5.32 14.54 -13.79
N LEU A 61 -4.51 15.49 -13.33
CA LEU A 61 -3.07 15.32 -13.21
C LEU A 61 -2.71 14.20 -12.22
N ILE A 62 -3.38 14.15 -11.07
CA ILE A 62 -3.19 13.10 -10.06
C ILE A 62 -3.58 11.73 -10.64
N TYR A 63 -4.74 11.65 -11.30
CA TYR A 63 -5.20 10.44 -11.98
C TYR A 63 -4.17 9.92 -12.98
N LYS A 64 -3.60 10.79 -13.81
CA LYS A 64 -2.58 10.40 -14.80
C LYS A 64 -1.33 9.83 -14.16
N HIS A 65 -0.85 10.43 -13.08
CA HIS A 65 0.29 9.88 -12.32
C HIS A 65 -0.03 8.51 -11.75
N LEU A 66 -1.19 8.33 -11.12
CA LEU A 66 -1.62 7.03 -10.58
C LEU A 66 -1.75 5.97 -11.68
N TRP A 67 -2.32 6.31 -12.82
CA TRP A 67 -2.45 5.42 -13.98
C TRP A 67 -1.09 5.05 -14.59
N ASP A 68 -0.14 5.97 -14.65
CA ASP A 68 1.19 5.65 -15.14
C ASP A 68 1.96 4.75 -14.14
N MET A 69 1.69 4.87 -12.85
CA MET A 69 2.26 4.00 -11.82
C MET A 69 1.73 2.57 -11.82
N THR A 70 0.63 2.28 -12.51
CA THR A 70 0.17 0.89 -12.69
C THR A 70 0.94 0.16 -13.78
N LYS A 71 1.83 0.84 -14.52
CA LYS A 71 2.56 0.26 -15.64
C LYS A 71 3.99 -0.06 -15.19
N ALA A 72 4.39 -1.32 -15.34
CA ALA A 72 5.72 -1.80 -14.98
C ALA A 72 6.83 -1.00 -15.68
N GLU A 73 6.61 -0.65 -16.94
CA GLU A 73 7.59 0.04 -17.81
C GLU A 73 7.87 1.49 -17.41
N LYS A 74 6.97 2.15 -16.65
CA LYS A 74 7.10 3.57 -16.31
C LYS A 74 7.64 3.79 -14.91
N GLU A 75 7.00 3.20 -13.92
CA GLU A 75 7.29 3.47 -12.50
C GLU A 75 7.39 2.18 -11.67
N GLY A 76 7.38 1.00 -12.31
CA GLY A 76 7.59 -0.27 -11.60
C GLY A 76 6.39 -0.80 -10.81
N GLU A 77 5.16 -0.55 -11.28
CA GLU A 77 3.91 -1.06 -10.67
C GLU A 77 3.80 -0.71 -9.17
N LEU A 78 3.91 0.58 -8.82
CA LEU A 78 3.79 1.04 -7.43
C LEU A 78 2.35 1.01 -6.91
N VAL A 79 1.39 1.08 -7.83
CA VAL A 79 -0.03 1.22 -7.50
C VAL A 79 -0.85 0.25 -8.35
N VAL A 80 -1.95 -0.23 -7.79
CA VAL A 80 -3.01 -0.97 -8.48
C VAL A 80 -4.37 -0.34 -8.19
N GLY A 81 -5.34 -0.59 -9.06
CA GLY A 81 -6.69 -0.06 -8.93
C GLY A 81 -7.09 0.75 -10.14
N ALA A 82 -8.17 1.50 -10.00
CA ALA A 82 -8.75 2.28 -11.08
C ALA A 82 -9.52 3.48 -10.52
N LYS A 83 -9.84 4.43 -11.40
CA LYS A 83 -10.51 5.68 -11.06
C LYS A 83 -11.78 5.51 -10.20
N ASN A 84 -12.63 4.54 -10.55
CA ASN A 84 -13.92 4.31 -9.90
C ASN A 84 -13.85 3.39 -8.68
N ASP A 85 -12.73 2.67 -8.56
CA ASP A 85 -12.56 1.58 -7.60
C ASP A 85 -11.64 1.98 -6.44
N GLY A 86 -10.94 3.09 -6.59
CA GLY A 86 -9.85 3.55 -5.74
C GLY A 86 -8.52 2.86 -6.04
N TRP A 87 -7.49 3.36 -5.36
CA TRP A 87 -6.09 3.01 -5.58
C TRP A 87 -5.49 2.38 -4.32
N MET A 88 -4.66 1.36 -4.51
CA MET A 88 -3.94 0.67 -3.45
C MET A 88 -2.46 0.56 -3.84
N LEU A 89 -1.56 0.65 -2.87
CA LEU A 89 -0.14 0.43 -3.10
C LEU A 89 0.15 -1.06 -3.25
N THR A 90 1.06 -1.37 -4.16
CA THR A 90 1.72 -2.67 -4.18
C THR A 90 2.77 -2.75 -3.06
N LEU A 91 3.39 -3.92 -2.90
CA LEU A 91 4.51 -4.06 -1.98
C LEU A 91 5.67 -3.13 -2.37
N ALA A 92 5.94 -2.99 -3.67
CA ALA A 92 6.94 -2.07 -4.20
C ALA A 92 6.61 -0.61 -3.84
N GLY A 93 5.36 -0.17 -4.10
CA GLY A 93 4.89 1.17 -3.75
C GLY A 93 4.92 1.45 -2.24
N THR A 94 4.52 0.47 -1.43
CA THR A 94 4.56 0.56 0.03
C THR A 94 5.99 0.72 0.54
N ASN A 95 6.92 -0.09 0.03
CA ASN A 95 8.33 -0.04 0.40
C ASN A 95 8.99 1.27 -0.03
N PHE A 96 8.68 1.73 -1.25
CA PHE A 96 9.12 3.03 -1.75
C PHE A 96 8.64 4.17 -0.83
N ALA A 97 7.33 4.25 -0.60
CA ALA A 97 6.72 5.32 0.19
C ALA A 97 7.25 5.34 1.62
N ARG A 98 7.36 4.16 2.25
CA ARG A 98 7.90 4.00 3.61
C ARG A 98 9.32 4.58 3.71
N LYS A 99 10.19 4.25 2.75
CA LYS A 99 11.56 4.78 2.68
C LYS A 99 11.57 6.28 2.42
N ALA A 100 10.71 6.77 1.52
CA ALA A 100 10.62 8.19 1.20
C ALA A 100 10.18 9.01 2.42
N VAL A 101 9.11 8.60 3.10
CA VAL A 101 8.62 9.24 4.33
C VAL A 101 9.68 9.27 5.43
N ALA A 102 10.43 8.16 5.63
CA ALA A 102 11.50 8.11 6.63
C ALA A 102 12.63 9.15 6.36
N LYS A 103 12.84 9.53 5.10
CA LYS A 103 13.84 10.53 4.69
C LYS A 103 13.34 11.98 4.80
N LEU A 104 12.03 12.20 4.91
CA LEU A 104 11.45 13.54 4.99
C LEU A 104 11.74 14.19 6.35
N LYS A 105 12.77 15.04 6.41
CA LYS A 105 13.03 15.89 7.58
C LYS A 105 11.93 16.96 7.72
N GLY A 106 11.22 16.97 8.85
CA GLY A 106 10.28 18.04 9.19
C GLY A 106 8.82 17.78 8.78
N VAL A 107 8.49 16.65 8.16
CA VAL A 107 7.13 16.11 8.27
C VAL A 107 7.00 15.65 9.71
N SER A 108 6.28 16.44 10.52
CA SER A 108 6.11 16.16 11.94
C SER A 108 5.66 14.71 12.11
N PRO A 109 6.21 13.95 13.07
CA PRO A 109 5.65 12.67 13.49
C PRO A 109 4.18 12.78 13.96
N ALA A 110 3.52 13.93 13.88
CA ALA A 110 2.06 14.02 13.90
C ALA A 110 1.37 13.38 12.68
N VAL A 111 2.06 13.24 11.53
CA VAL A 111 1.67 12.32 10.44
C VAL A 111 2.19 10.90 10.73
N LYS A 112 2.24 10.54 12.02
CA LYS A 112 2.29 9.15 12.47
C LYS A 112 1.20 8.43 11.67
N LYS A 113 1.57 7.36 10.95
CA LYS A 113 0.65 6.24 10.74
C LYS A 113 -0.14 6.12 12.03
N LYS A 114 -1.45 6.42 12.01
CA LYS A 114 -2.31 6.31 13.19
C LYS A 114 -1.89 5.01 13.86
N LYS A 115 -1.35 5.12 15.08
CA LYS A 115 -1.12 4.06 16.08
C LYS A 115 -1.36 2.69 15.46
N GLU A 116 -0.30 1.92 15.14
CA GLU A 116 -0.34 0.58 14.50
C GLU A 116 -1.77 0.07 14.46
N GLU A 117 -2.40 0.11 13.28
CA GLU A 117 -3.84 -0.10 13.19
C GLU A 117 -4.19 -1.33 14.04
N PRO A 118 -5.17 -1.25 14.97
CA PRO A 118 -5.53 -2.38 15.81
C PRO A 118 -5.79 -3.67 15.02
N TRP A 119 -6.10 -3.53 13.73
CA TRP A 119 -6.11 -4.59 12.75
C TRP A 119 -4.76 -5.34 12.62
N VAL A 120 -3.62 -4.66 12.39
CA VAL A 120 -2.30 -5.29 12.15
C VAL A 120 -1.92 -6.23 13.30
N GLY A 121 -2.04 -5.78 14.54
CA GLY A 121 -1.71 -6.62 15.70
C GLY A 121 -2.63 -7.85 15.83
N ARG A 122 -3.94 -7.66 15.64
CA ARG A 122 -4.92 -8.77 15.67
C ARG A 122 -4.71 -9.75 14.51
N GLU A 123 -4.42 -9.22 13.33
CA GLU A 123 -4.19 -9.99 12.12
C GLU A 123 -2.92 -10.83 12.25
N ARG A 124 -1.84 -10.27 12.80
CA ARG A 124 -0.61 -11.01 13.12
C ARG A 124 -0.88 -12.18 14.05
N VAL A 125 -1.54 -11.92 15.20
CA VAL A 125 -1.90 -12.97 16.17
C VAL A 125 -2.72 -14.06 15.52
N ARG A 126 -3.66 -13.70 14.64
CA ARG A 126 -4.44 -14.68 13.88
C ARG A 126 -3.53 -15.52 12.97
N MET A 127 -2.69 -14.89 12.15
CA MET A 127 -1.85 -15.56 11.16
C MET A 127 -0.85 -16.53 11.80
N VAL A 128 -0.28 -16.20 12.96
CA VAL A 128 0.62 -17.12 13.70
C VAL A 128 -0.11 -18.32 14.32
N ASN A 129 -1.44 -18.28 14.42
CA ASN A 129 -2.25 -19.41 14.90
C ASN A 129 -2.83 -20.27 13.75
N GLU A 130 -2.48 -19.98 12.50
CA GLU A 130 -2.93 -20.76 11.35
C GLU A 130 -1.98 -21.93 11.03
N LEU A 131 -2.54 -22.98 10.42
CA LEU A 131 -1.79 -24.20 10.07
C LEU A 131 -0.59 -23.95 9.16
N ALA A 132 -0.70 -22.98 8.24
CA ALA A 132 0.40 -22.61 7.36
C ALA A 132 1.64 -22.13 8.15
N TYR A 133 1.43 -21.36 9.21
CA TYR A 133 2.50 -20.89 10.07
C TYR A 133 3.06 -22.03 10.94
N ALA A 134 2.18 -22.84 11.55
CA ALA A 134 2.61 -23.99 12.37
C ALA A 134 3.51 -24.94 11.58
N LYS A 135 3.08 -25.35 10.37
CA LYS A 135 3.88 -26.19 9.46
C LYS A 135 5.22 -25.55 9.08
N PHE A 136 5.23 -24.24 8.83
CA PHE A 136 6.47 -23.54 8.55
C PHE A 136 7.43 -23.54 9.76
N ALA A 137 6.92 -23.22 10.94
CA ALA A 137 7.69 -23.14 12.19
C ALA A 137 8.30 -24.49 12.58
N GLU A 138 7.63 -25.59 12.26
CA GLU A 138 8.11 -26.96 12.47
C GLU A 138 9.06 -27.47 11.35
N GLY A 139 9.31 -26.66 10.31
CA GLY A 139 10.18 -27.02 9.19
C GLY A 139 9.50 -27.78 8.05
N HIS A 140 8.20 -28.04 8.17
CA HIS A 140 7.36 -28.76 7.20
C HIS A 140 6.84 -27.86 6.06
N LYS A 141 7.67 -26.93 5.56
CA LYS A 141 7.27 -25.95 4.54
C LYS A 141 6.72 -26.56 3.24
N ALA A 142 7.17 -27.75 2.87
CA ALA A 142 6.72 -28.47 1.67
C ALA A 142 5.32 -29.09 1.84
N GLU A 143 4.83 -29.20 3.08
CA GLU A 143 3.52 -29.75 3.41
C GLU A 143 2.44 -28.66 3.53
N ILE A 144 2.81 -27.39 3.33
CA ILE A 144 1.86 -26.27 3.27
C ILE A 144 1.02 -26.44 2.01
N THR A 145 -0.27 -26.68 2.20
CA THR A 145 -1.21 -26.91 1.10
C THR A 145 -1.86 -25.60 0.65
N LEU A 146 -2.53 -25.64 -0.51
CA LEU A 146 -3.37 -24.54 -0.94
C LEU A 146 -4.45 -24.18 0.10
N ALA A 147 -5.08 -25.18 0.73
CA ALA A 147 -6.10 -24.94 1.74
C ALA A 147 -5.54 -24.23 2.99
N ASP A 148 -4.30 -24.55 3.38
CA ASP A 148 -3.62 -23.85 4.47
C ASP A 148 -3.37 -22.38 4.08
N ALA A 149 -2.93 -22.14 2.83
CA ALA A 149 -2.68 -20.80 2.32
C ALA A 149 -3.98 -19.98 2.15
N GLU A 150 -5.06 -20.58 1.68
CA GLU A 150 -6.38 -19.93 1.57
C GLU A 150 -6.89 -19.50 2.95
N LYS A 151 -6.79 -20.35 3.97
CA LYS A 151 -7.12 -19.98 5.37
C LYS A 151 -6.23 -18.87 5.91
N PHE A 152 -4.93 -18.94 5.65
CA PHE A 152 -3.94 -17.93 6.07
C PHE A 152 -4.35 -16.51 5.62
N PHE A 153 -4.80 -16.38 4.37
CA PHE A 153 -5.28 -15.12 3.78
C PHE A 153 -6.78 -14.85 3.93
N ARG A 154 -7.54 -15.71 4.64
CA ARG A 154 -9.02 -15.65 4.74
C ARG A 154 -9.70 -15.62 3.37
N LEU A 155 -9.30 -16.53 2.50
CA LEU A 155 -9.91 -16.75 1.20
C LEU A 155 -10.94 -17.86 1.36
N ASP A 156 -12.20 -17.52 1.16
CA ASP A 156 -13.30 -18.49 1.06
C ASP A 156 -13.75 -18.59 -0.41
N ASP A 157 -14.68 -19.51 -0.68
CA ASP A 157 -15.19 -19.78 -2.04
C ASP A 157 -15.86 -18.56 -2.70
N TYR A 158 -16.17 -17.50 -1.94
CA TYR A 158 -16.80 -16.28 -2.45
C TYR A 158 -15.78 -15.16 -2.72
N VAL A 159 -14.54 -15.29 -2.25
CA VAL A 159 -13.46 -14.32 -2.48
C VAL A 159 -12.69 -14.68 -3.75
N MET A 160 -13.19 -14.16 -4.88
CA MET A 160 -12.66 -14.46 -6.21
C MET A 160 -11.98 -13.25 -6.87
N GLY A 161 -11.12 -13.53 -7.85
CA GLY A 161 -10.47 -12.51 -8.69
C GLY A 161 -9.70 -11.45 -7.89
N GLU A 162 -9.92 -10.17 -8.20
CA GLU A 162 -9.19 -9.07 -7.55
C GLU A 162 -9.49 -8.92 -6.05
N ALA A 163 -10.65 -9.40 -5.56
CA ALA A 163 -10.91 -9.41 -4.12
C ALA A 163 -9.92 -10.32 -3.37
N ARG A 164 -9.51 -11.42 -4.01
CA ARG A 164 -8.51 -12.37 -3.52
C ARG A 164 -7.12 -11.75 -3.49
N GLU A 165 -6.67 -11.21 -4.62
CA GLU A 165 -5.37 -10.55 -4.72
C GLU A 165 -5.24 -9.37 -3.76
N ARG A 166 -6.32 -8.61 -3.55
CA ARG A 166 -6.34 -7.52 -2.56
C ARG A 166 -6.03 -8.02 -1.15
N LYS A 167 -6.60 -9.14 -0.70
CA LYS A 167 -6.32 -9.69 0.65
C LYS A 167 -4.89 -10.15 0.78
N VAL A 168 -4.35 -10.82 -0.24
CA VAL A 168 -2.94 -11.24 -0.29
C VAL A 168 -2.02 -10.01 -0.21
N ARG A 169 -2.27 -9.00 -1.05
CA ARG A 169 -1.50 -7.75 -1.10
C ARG A 169 -1.55 -6.98 0.23
N GLN A 170 -2.71 -6.94 0.88
CA GLN A 170 -2.86 -6.30 2.19
C GLN A 170 -1.96 -6.97 3.23
N ALA A 171 -1.91 -8.30 3.24
CA ALA A 171 -1.05 -9.05 4.14
C ALA A 171 0.45 -8.89 3.80
N GLU A 172 0.82 -8.91 2.51
CA GLU A 172 2.19 -8.64 2.06
C GLU A 172 2.66 -7.24 2.49
N ASN A 173 1.85 -6.20 2.22
CA ASN A 173 2.19 -4.83 2.60
C ASN A 173 2.38 -4.66 4.12
N ALA A 174 1.63 -5.42 4.92
CA ALA A 174 1.67 -5.36 6.37
C ALA A 174 2.81 -6.19 6.99
N PHE A 175 3.06 -7.41 6.50
CA PHE A 175 3.89 -8.39 7.20
C PHE A 175 5.08 -8.92 6.38
N ASN A 176 5.37 -8.40 5.19
CA ASN A 176 6.53 -8.86 4.40
C ASN A 176 7.87 -8.73 5.17
N ASP A 177 8.00 -7.70 6.01
CA ASP A 177 9.21 -7.48 6.81
C ASP A 177 9.11 -8.09 8.22
N ASP A 178 8.02 -8.82 8.52
CA ASP A 178 7.87 -9.56 9.77
C ASP A 178 8.79 -10.80 9.74
N PRO A 179 9.66 -11.00 10.75
CA PRO A 179 10.62 -12.11 10.74
C PRO A 179 9.95 -13.48 10.77
N ASP A 180 8.75 -13.57 11.36
CA ASP A 180 8.01 -14.81 11.52
C ASP A 180 7.07 -15.04 10.31
N LEU A 181 6.30 -14.01 9.93
CA LEU A 181 5.27 -14.15 8.90
C LEU A 181 5.77 -13.93 7.47
N GLY A 182 6.81 -13.11 7.27
CA GLY A 182 7.35 -12.78 5.94
C GLY A 182 7.71 -14.02 5.11
N PRO A 183 8.48 -14.99 5.66
CA PRO A 183 8.79 -16.23 4.95
C PRO A 183 7.55 -17.06 4.58
N VAL A 184 6.56 -17.13 5.47
CA VAL A 184 5.30 -17.89 5.24
C VAL A 184 4.45 -17.23 4.17
N LEU A 185 4.39 -15.89 4.17
CA LEU A 185 3.69 -15.10 3.15
C LEU A 185 4.16 -15.45 1.75
N VAL A 186 5.48 -15.53 1.52
CA VAL A 186 6.03 -15.85 0.20
C VAL A 186 5.56 -17.20 -0.30
N ILE A 187 5.58 -18.22 0.56
CA ILE A 187 5.15 -19.59 0.21
C ILE A 187 3.64 -19.63 -0.03
N ALA A 188 2.86 -19.11 0.91
CA ALA A 188 1.41 -19.12 0.84
C ALA A 188 0.90 -18.31 -0.36
N ALA A 189 1.48 -17.13 -0.63
CA ALA A 189 1.11 -16.26 -1.75
C ALA A 189 1.37 -16.94 -3.10
N ALA A 190 2.48 -17.67 -3.24
CA ALA A 190 2.78 -18.45 -4.43
C ALA A 190 1.74 -19.56 -4.68
N LEU A 191 1.35 -20.28 -3.62
CA LEU A 191 0.32 -21.32 -3.69
C LEU A 191 -1.02 -20.74 -4.14
N VAL A 192 -1.50 -19.67 -3.52
CA VAL A 192 -2.79 -19.10 -3.90
C VAL A 192 -2.75 -18.57 -5.34
N ARG A 193 -1.70 -17.86 -5.76
CA ARG A 193 -1.58 -17.31 -7.13
C ARG A 193 -1.40 -18.35 -8.23
N SER A 194 -0.96 -19.57 -7.90
CA SER A 194 -0.84 -20.69 -8.85
C SER A 194 -2.19 -21.20 -9.36
N LYS A 195 -3.26 -21.01 -8.59
CA LYS A 195 -4.64 -21.31 -8.99
C LYS A 195 -5.19 -20.08 -9.74
N LYS A 196 -5.00 -20.07 -11.06
CA LYS A 196 -5.69 -19.14 -11.97
C LYS A 196 -6.98 -19.77 -12.48
#